data_AF-A0A4R6ERQ5-F1
#
_entry.id   AF-A0A4R6ERQ5-F1
#
_cell.length_a   1.000
_cell.length_b   1.000
_cell.length_c   1.000
_cell.angle_alpha   90.00
_cell.angle_beta   90.00
_cell.angle_gamma   90.00
#
_symmetry.space_group_name_H-M   'P 1'
#
loop_
_entity.id
_entity.type
_entity.pdbx_description
1 polymer ?
#
loop_
_entity_poly.entity_id
_entity_poly.type
_entity_poly.pdbx_seq_one_letter_code
_entity_poly.pdbx_strand_id
1 'polypeptide(L)'
;MLSPHEFATLMLVRSAPDQIDMNRSEVDTLLERQLLLLEQIAGGHQRPLLTPGGHSLLEAASRLPRAHSQSLADCEWGGDEPI
;
A
#
# COMPACT_ATOMS: atom_id res chain seq x y z
N MET A 1 7.04 2.03 -10.74
CA MET A 1 6.41 2.78 -9.61
C MET A 1 5.39 1.86 -8.96
N LEU A 2 5.17 1.93 -7.65
CA LEU A 2 4.11 1.18 -6.99
C LEU A 2 2.80 1.97 -7.13
N SER A 3 1.78 1.32 -7.66
CA SER A 3 0.41 1.79 -7.64
C SER A 3 -0.14 1.76 -6.21
N PRO A 4 -1.19 2.56 -5.93
CA PRO A 4 -1.86 2.53 -4.63
C PRO A 4 -2.35 1.13 -4.22
N HIS A 5 -2.75 0.31 -5.20
CA HIS A 5 -3.22 -1.06 -4.98
C HIS A 5 -2.07 -1.99 -4.55
N GLU A 6 -0.91 -1.92 -5.20
CA GLU A 6 0.28 -2.69 -4.79
C GLU A 6 0.72 -2.30 -3.37
N PHE A 7 0.67 -1.01 -3.05
CA PHE A 7 1.00 -0.54 -1.70
C PHE A 7 0.00 -1.03 -0.65
N ALA A 8 -1.30 -1.05 -0.97
CA ALA A 8 -2.32 -1.62 -0.08
C ALA A 8 -2.08 -3.12 0.17
N THR A 9 -1.74 -3.89 -0.86
CA THR A 9 -1.36 -5.30 -0.72
C THR A 9 -0.15 -5.46 0.21
N LEU A 10 0.87 -4.61 0.08
CA LEU A 10 2.04 -4.63 0.96
C LEU A 10 1.66 -4.38 2.44
N MET A 11 0.74 -3.45 2.70
CA MET A 11 0.22 -3.21 4.06
C MET A 11 -0.62 -4.38 4.59
N LEU A 12 -1.39 -5.04 3.73
CA LEU A 12 -2.18 -6.21 4.09
C LEU A 12 -1.27 -7.40 4.42
N VAL A 13 -0.21 -7.64 3.64
CA VAL A 13 0.79 -8.69 3.93
C VAL A 13 1.44 -8.46 5.30
N ARG A 14 1.72 -7.22 5.70
CA ARG A 14 2.22 -6.89 7.05
C ARG A 14 1.26 -7.34 8.16
N SER A 15 -0.03 -7.17 7.93
CA SER A 15 -1.06 -7.27 8.97
C SER A 15 -1.70 -8.64 9.06
N ALA A 16 -1.84 -9.32 7.91
CA ALA A 16 -2.50 -10.61 7.76
C ALA A 16 -1.90 -11.39 6.58
N PRO A 17 -0.63 -11.85 6.67
CA PRO A 17 0.05 -12.55 5.58
C PRO A 17 -0.70 -13.81 5.13
N ASP A 18 -1.37 -14.51 6.05
CA ASP A 18 -2.11 -15.74 5.77
C ASP A 18 -3.43 -15.52 5.00
N GLN A 19 -3.90 -14.27 4.91
CA GLN A 19 -5.15 -13.91 4.18
C GLN A 19 -4.87 -13.39 2.77
N ILE A 20 -3.61 -13.33 2.36
CA ILE A 20 -3.24 -12.79 1.07
C ILE A 20 -3.31 -13.89 0.03
N ASP A 21 -4.06 -13.60 -1.04
CA ASP A 21 -4.15 -14.47 -2.19
C ASP A 21 -2.87 -14.39 -3.03
N MET A 22 -2.13 -15.51 -3.10
CA MET A 22 -0.87 -15.65 -3.84
C MET A 22 -1.05 -15.63 -5.36
N ASN A 23 -2.29 -15.77 -5.84
CA ASN A 23 -2.60 -15.75 -7.27
C ASN A 23 -2.89 -14.33 -7.79
N ARG A 24 -2.76 -13.30 -6.94
CA ARG A 24 -2.89 -11.89 -7.32
C ARG A 24 -1.65 -11.39 -8.04
N SER A 25 -1.85 -10.72 -9.17
CA SER A 25 -0.77 -10.09 -9.96
C SER A 25 0.05 -9.07 -9.17
N GLU A 26 -0.57 -8.44 -8.16
CA GLU A 26 0.10 -7.48 -7.28
C GLU A 26 1.15 -8.18 -6.41
N VAL A 27 0.86 -9.40 -5.93
CA VAL A 27 1.82 -10.19 -5.13
C VAL A 27 3.01 -10.57 -6.01
N ASP A 28 2.75 -11.03 -7.22
CA ASP A 28 3.79 -11.36 -8.20
C ASP A 28 4.69 -10.15 -8.49
N THR A 29 4.10 -8.98 -8.75
CA THR A 29 4.85 -7.73 -8.98
C THR A 29 5.68 -7.31 -7.75
N LEU A 30 5.17 -7.53 -6.54
CA LEU A 30 5.90 -7.23 -5.30
C LEU A 30 7.05 -8.22 -5.04
N LEU A 31 6.91 -9.47 -5.49
CA LEU A 31 7.96 -10.49 -5.46
C LEU A 31 9.06 -10.16 -6.48
N GLU A 32 8.70 -9.79 -7.71
CA GLU A 32 9.67 -9.35 -8.73
C GLU A 32 10.52 -8.17 -8.25
N ARG A 33 9.91 -7.28 -7.46
CA ARG A 33 10.56 -6.11 -6.86
C ARG A 33 11.30 -6.39 -5.56
N GLN A 34 11.35 -7.65 -5.11
CA GLN A 34 12.02 -8.09 -3.88
C GLN A 34 11.49 -7.36 -2.62
N LEU A 35 10.23 -6.93 -2.64
CA LEU A 35 9.55 -6.34 -1.47
C LEU A 35 8.84 -7.42 -0.65
N LEU A 36 8.48 -8.53 -1.30
CA LEU A 36 7.96 -9.75 -0.70
C LEU A 36 8.89 -10.93 -0.97
N LEU A 37 8.74 -11.96 -0.16
CA LEU A 37 9.29 -13.31 -0.38
C LEU A 37 8.19 -14.33 -0.12
N LEU A 38 8.23 -15.48 -0.79
CA LEU A 38 7.33 -16.60 -0.50
C LEU A 38 8.05 -17.59 0.41
N GLU A 39 7.53 -17.77 1.62
CA GLU A 39 8.00 -18.82 2.51
C GLU A 39 7.09 -20.03 2.38
N GLN A 40 7.71 -21.21 2.18
CA GLN A 40 6.98 -22.47 2.20
C GLN A 40 6.74 -22.90 3.65
N ILE A 41 5.48 -23.10 3.99
CA ILE A 41 5.05 -23.56 5.31
C ILE A 41 4.82 -25.07 5.26
N ALA A 42 4.91 -25.70 6.42
CA ALA A 42 4.60 -27.12 6.58
C ALA A 42 3.17 -27.41 6.07
N GLY A 43 3.04 -28.42 5.20
CA GLY A 43 1.76 -28.77 4.57
C GLY A 43 1.56 -28.21 3.16
N GLY A 44 2.62 -27.72 2.50
CA GLY A 44 2.57 -27.34 1.08
C GLY A 44 1.89 -25.99 0.80
N HIS A 45 1.60 -25.23 1.85
CA HIS A 45 1.07 -23.87 1.73
C HIS A 45 2.24 -22.89 1.58
N GLN A 46 2.01 -21.78 0.89
CA GLN A 46 2.96 -20.69 0.75
C GLN A 46 2.37 -19.45 1.39
N ARG A 47 3.17 -18.72 2.17
CA ARG A 47 2.79 -17.41 2.70
C ARG A 47 3.73 -16.32 2.20
N PRO A 48 3.22 -15.13 1.91
CA PRO A 48 4.05 -13.97 1.62
C PRO A 48 4.63 -13.42 2.92
N LEU A 49 5.93 -13.16 2.95
CA LEU A 49 6.58 -12.38 3.99
C LEU A 49 7.17 -11.11 3.39
N LEU A 50 7.22 -10.06 4.20
CA LEU A 50 7.92 -8.84 3.84
C LEU A 50 9.43 -9.05 3.90
N THR A 51 10.13 -8.57 2.88
CA THR A 51 11.59 -8.44 2.96
C THR A 51 11.97 -7.24 3.82
N PRO A 52 13.23 -7.12 4.27
CA PRO A 52 13.71 -5.90 4.93
C PRO A 52 13.46 -4.63 4.10
N GLY A 53 13.50 -4.74 2.77
CA GLY A 53 13.15 -3.65 1.85
C GLY A 53 11.67 -3.28 1.91
N GLY A 54 10.78 -4.28 1.89
CA GLY A 54 9.33 -4.08 2.07
C GLY A 54 8.99 -3.41 3.40
N HIS A 55 9.62 -3.85 4.50
CA HIS A 55 9.49 -3.21 5.81
C HIS A 55 9.96 -1.75 5.81
N SER A 56 11.15 -1.50 5.26
CA SER A 56 11.72 -0.14 5.20
C SER A 56 10.84 0.81 4.37
N LEU A 57 10.23 0.31 3.29
CA LEU A 57 9.31 1.08 2.46
C LEU A 57 8.03 1.44 3.21
N LEU A 58 7.42 0.48 3.91
CA LEU A 58 6.23 0.74 4.74
C LEU A 58 6.52 1.74 5.87
N GLU A 59 7.70 1.63 6.50
CA GLU A 59 8.16 2.56 7.53
C GLU A 59 8.53 3.94 6.99
N ALA A 60 8.97 4.05 5.73
CA ALA A 60 9.16 5.34 5.06
C ALA A 60 7.81 5.97 4.70
N ALA A 61 6.85 5.16 4.23
CA ALA A 61 5.52 5.62 3.85
C ALA A 61 4.68 6.08 5.07
N SER A 62 4.86 5.47 6.23
CA SER A 62 4.21 5.93 7.48
C SER A 62 4.70 7.31 7.94
N ARG A 63 5.89 7.73 7.49
CA ARG A 63 6.49 9.03 7.79
C ARG A 63 6.13 10.11 6.77
N LEU A 64 5.56 9.73 5.63
CA LEU A 64 5.12 10.72 4.65
C LEU A 64 4.03 11.58 5.31
N PRO A 65 4.18 12.91 5.28
CA PRO A 65 3.09 13.80 5.68
C PRO A 65 1.87 13.37 4.89
N ARG A 66 0.74 13.14 5.58
CA ARG A 66 -0.53 12.98 4.89
C ARG A 66 -0.73 14.26 4.09
N ALA A 67 -0.49 14.21 2.78
CA ALA A 67 -0.73 15.34 1.91
C ALA A 67 -2.17 15.76 2.14
N HIS A 68 -2.33 16.97 2.66
CA HIS A 68 -3.56 17.51 3.20
C HIS A 68 -4.63 17.51 2.09
N SER A 69 -5.42 16.44 2.04
CA SER A 69 -6.56 16.33 1.14
C SER A 69 -7.73 17.05 1.81
N GLN A 70 -7.63 18.37 1.90
CA GLN A 70 -8.70 19.29 2.31
C GLN A 70 -8.26 20.73 2.02
N SER A 71 -8.20 21.09 0.73
CA SER A 71 -8.22 22.50 0.32
C SER A 71 -8.94 22.60 -1.02
N LEU A 72 -10.19 22.14 -1.02
CA LEU A 72 -11.19 22.42 -2.06
C LEU A 72 -12.50 22.93 -1.43
N ALA A 73 -12.43 23.38 -0.17
CA ALA A 73 -13.55 24.01 0.54
C ALA A 73 -13.45 25.54 0.64
N ASP A 74 -12.32 26.14 0.26
CA ASP A 74 -12.27 27.57 -0.07
C ASP A 74 -12.82 27.79 -1.48
N CYS A 75 -14.03 27.27 -1.73
CA CYS A 75 -14.95 27.96 -2.62
C CYS A 75 -15.41 29.20 -1.85
N GLU A 76 -14.59 30.25 -1.87
CA GLU A 76 -15.11 31.60 -1.70
C GLU A 76 -16.07 31.86 -2.86
N TRP A 77 -17.31 31.41 -2.70
CA TRP A 77 -18.44 31.89 -3.45
C TRP A 77 -18.63 33.34 -3.01
N GLY A 78 -17.86 34.23 -3.62
CA GLY A 78 -17.97 35.67 -3.47
C GLY A 78 -19.38 36.08 -3.88
N GLY A 79 -20.23 36.29 -2.88
CA GLY A 79 -21.48 37.01 -3.06
C GLY A 79 -21.17 38.45 -3.39
N ASP A 80 -21.08 38.75 -4.68
CA ASP A 80 -21.33 40.10 -5.20
C ASP A 80 -22.51 39.97 -6.17
N GLU A 81 -23.72 40.10 -5.62
CA GLU A 81 -24.88 40.51 -6.40
C GLU A 81 -25.08 42.01 -6.12
N PRO A 82 -24.63 42.90 -7.03
CA PRO A 82 -24.92 44.32 -6.90
C PRO A 82 -26.17 44.70 -7.70
N ILE A 83 -27.12 45.24 -6.93
CA ILE A 83 -28.26 46.15 -7.21
C ILE A 83 -29.52 45.59 -7.89
#